data_AF-A0A2V6MIP7-F1
#
_entry.id   AF-A0A2V6MIP7-F1
#
_cell.length_a   1.000
_cell.length_b   1.000
_cell.length_c   1.000
_cell.angle_alpha   90.00
_cell.angle_beta   90.00
_cell.angle_gamma   90.00
#
_symmetry.space_group_name_H-M   'P 1'
#
loop_
_entity.id
_entity.type
_entity.pdbx_description
1 polymer ?
#
loop_
_entity_poly.entity_id
_entity_poly.type
_entity_poly.pdbx_seq_one_letter_code
_entity_poly.pdbx_strand_id
1 'polypeptide(L)'
;MKQERNESRRQFIQQSAVLGTGVILAGVGAQRLFAQGNQRPDPAKMVASKGYAARDTSGKLSPWSFERRPVGDDDILIEIKFCGICHSDIHQLRGDWGPQKYPQVPGHEI
;
A
#
# COMPACT_ATOMS: atom_id res chain seq x y z
N MET A 1 -8.23 31.40 56.98
CA MET A 1 -7.35 30.77 55.97
C MET A 1 -8.07 29.61 55.25
N LYS A 2 -9.15 29.85 54.49
CA LYS A 2 -9.87 28.81 53.72
C LYS A 2 -10.58 29.38 52.46
N GLN A 3 -9.89 30.17 51.64
CA GLN A 3 -10.50 30.73 50.41
C GLN A 3 -9.67 30.54 49.12
N GLU A 4 -8.38 30.23 49.22
CA GLU A 4 -7.48 30.12 48.05
C GLU A 4 -7.59 28.80 47.24
N ARG A 5 -8.18 27.74 47.82
CA ARG A 5 -8.16 26.39 47.20
C ARG A 5 -9.13 26.20 46.03
N ASN A 6 -10.14 27.07 45.91
CA ASN A 6 -11.19 26.94 44.90
C ASN A 6 -10.84 27.59 43.54
N GLU A 7 -10.02 28.66 43.56
CA GLU A 7 -9.62 29.36 42.34
C GLU A 7 -8.62 28.53 41.50
N SER A 8 -7.71 27.83 42.17
CA SER A 8 -6.70 26.97 41.53
C SER A 8 -7.31 25.81 40.71
N ARG A 9 -8.40 25.19 41.18
CA ARG A 9 -9.06 24.08 40.47
C ARG A 9 -9.80 24.56 39.24
N ARG A 10 -10.44 25.74 39.31
CA ARG A 10 -11.15 26.35 38.17
C ARG A 10 -10.17 26.79 37.09
N GLN A 11 -9.03 27.39 37.48
CA GLN A 11 -7.96 27.75 36.56
C GLN A 11 -7.35 26.53 35.88
N PHE A 12 -7.10 25.44 36.63
CA PHE A 12 -6.60 24.18 36.07
C PHE A 12 -7.57 23.58 35.05
N ILE A 13 -8.88 23.58 35.34
CA ILE A 13 -9.91 23.08 34.41
C ILE A 13 -9.99 23.96 33.16
N GLN A 14 -9.95 25.29 33.32
CA GLN A 14 -10.00 26.23 32.19
C GLN A 14 -8.76 26.15 31.29
N GLN A 15 -7.56 26.03 31.88
CA GLN A 15 -6.32 25.85 31.12
C GLN A 15 -6.28 24.50 30.39
N SER A 16 -6.80 23.44 31.02
CA SER A 16 -6.86 22.11 30.41
C SER A 16 -7.84 22.05 29.21
N ALA A 17 -8.98 22.75 29.29
CA ALA A 17 -9.95 22.83 28.20
C ALA A 17 -9.41 23.57 26.96
N VAL A 18 -8.62 24.63 27.16
CA VAL A 18 -8.01 25.40 26.07
C VAL A 18 -6.91 24.60 25.35
N LEU A 19 -6.08 23.87 26.10
CA LEU A 19 -5.06 22.98 25.53
C LEU A 19 -5.68 21.81 24.74
N GLY A 20 -6.77 21.22 25.24
CA GLY A 20 -7.50 20.16 24.53
C GLY A 20 -8.09 20.62 23.20
N THR A 21 -8.58 21.86 23.12
CA THR A 21 -9.17 22.43 21.90
C THR A 21 -8.11 22.82 20.87
N GLY A 22 -6.96 23.34 21.31
CA GLY A 22 -5.84 23.69 20.43
C GLY A 22 -5.20 22.48 19.74
N VAL A 23 -5.14 21.33 20.42
CA VAL A 23 -4.65 20.07 19.84
C VAL A 23 -5.64 19.49 18.82
N ILE A 24 -6.95 19.69 19.00
CA ILE A 24 -7.97 19.25 18.04
C ILE A 24 -7.93 20.10 16.76
N LEU A 25 -7.72 21.42 16.86
CA LEU A 25 -7.61 22.29 15.68
C LEU A 25 -6.29 22.08 14.89
N ALA A 26 -5.19 21.79 15.57
CA ALA A 26 -3.92 21.46 14.91
C ALA A 26 -3.85 19.98 14.42
N GLY A 27 -4.74 19.12 14.92
CA GLY A 27 -4.69 17.67 14.73
C GLY A 27 -5.25 17.14 13.41
N VAL A 28 -5.99 17.94 12.63
CA VAL A 28 -6.61 17.48 11.37
C VAL A 28 -5.56 17.20 10.28
N GLY A 29 -4.37 17.82 10.38
CA GLY A 29 -3.25 17.59 9.46
C GLY A 29 -2.42 16.35 9.79
N ALA A 30 -2.21 16.06 11.07
CA ALA A 30 -1.35 14.94 11.50
C ALA A 30 -2.01 13.57 11.34
N GLN A 31 -3.35 13.50 11.43
CA GLN A 31 -4.10 12.24 11.28
C GLN A 31 -4.03 11.66 9.85
N ARG A 32 -3.81 12.50 8.82
CA ARG A 32 -3.74 12.04 7.43
C ARG A 32 -2.45 11.30 7.07
N LEU A 33 -1.38 11.52 7.83
CA LEU A 33 -0.06 10.93 7.54
C LEU A 33 0.06 9.46 7.98
N PHE A 34 -0.79 9.00 8.91
CA PHE A 34 -0.75 7.62 9.43
C PHE A 34 -1.89 6.73 8.93
N ALA A 35 -2.90 7.29 8.25
CA ALA A 35 -4.08 6.54 7.79
C ALA A 35 -3.92 5.85 6.42
N GLN A 36 -2.78 6.02 5.76
CA GLN A 36 -2.57 5.52 4.39
C GLN A 36 -2.16 4.05 4.31
N GLY A 37 -1.78 3.43 5.43
CA GLY A 37 -1.25 2.06 5.46
C GLY A 37 -2.29 0.93 5.36
N ASN A 38 -3.60 1.23 5.34
CA ASN A 38 -4.62 0.17 5.49
C ASN A 38 -5.98 0.46 4.81
N GLN A 39 -6.01 1.28 3.76
CA GLN A 39 -7.26 1.45 2.99
C GLN A 39 -7.53 0.18 2.19
N ARG A 40 -8.74 -0.40 2.37
CA ARG A 40 -9.19 -1.50 1.50
C ARG A 40 -9.14 -1.01 0.04
N PRO A 41 -8.58 -1.80 -0.89
CA PRO A 41 -8.66 -1.46 -2.30
C PRO A 41 -10.12 -1.30 -2.73
N ASP A 42 -10.40 -0.34 -3.58
CA ASP A 42 -11.73 -0.18 -4.17
C ASP A 42 -12.02 -1.41 -5.06
N PRO A 43 -13.09 -2.18 -4.76
CA PRO A 43 -13.42 -3.40 -5.49
C PRO A 43 -13.85 -3.15 -6.94
N ALA A 44 -14.04 -1.89 -7.36
CA ALA A 44 -14.32 -1.53 -8.74
C ALA A 44 -13.09 -0.99 -9.50
N LYS A 45 -11.97 -0.72 -8.82
CA LYS A 45 -10.83 -0.03 -9.40
C LYS A 45 -9.73 -0.99 -9.85
N MET A 46 -9.32 -0.87 -11.12
CA MET A 46 -8.14 -1.56 -11.65
C MET A 46 -6.87 -1.18 -10.85
N VAL A 47 -6.03 -2.15 -10.57
CA VAL A 47 -4.78 -1.97 -9.81
C VAL A 47 -3.63 -1.71 -10.78
N ALA A 48 -3.19 -0.46 -10.85
CA ALA A 48 -1.99 -0.08 -11.58
C ALA A 48 -0.78 -0.87 -11.04
N SER A 49 -0.12 -1.59 -11.93
CA SER A 49 0.96 -2.52 -11.62
C SER A 49 2.18 -2.25 -12.50
N LYS A 50 3.35 -2.62 -11.99
CA LYS A 50 4.63 -2.52 -12.69
C LYS A 50 5.39 -3.82 -12.56
N GLY A 51 6.14 -4.18 -13.59
CA GLY A 51 6.98 -5.37 -13.59
C GLY A 51 8.02 -5.31 -14.71
N TYR A 52 8.73 -6.42 -14.86
CA TYR A 52 9.61 -6.63 -16.00
C TYR A 52 8.98 -7.68 -16.92
N ALA A 53 8.85 -7.36 -18.20
CA ALA A 53 8.19 -8.23 -19.16
C ALA A 53 9.08 -8.54 -20.37
N ALA A 54 9.01 -9.78 -20.84
CA ALA A 54 9.48 -10.17 -22.16
C ALA A 54 8.36 -9.93 -23.19
N ARG A 55 8.73 -9.59 -24.43
CA ARG A 55 7.79 -9.36 -25.54
C ARG A 55 7.88 -10.40 -26.65
N ASP A 56 8.86 -11.30 -26.56
CA ASP A 56 9.12 -12.37 -27.51
C ASP A 56 9.98 -13.46 -26.83
N THR A 57 10.28 -14.52 -27.59
CA THR A 57 11.04 -15.70 -27.14
C THR A 57 12.52 -15.43 -26.88
N SER A 58 13.03 -14.22 -27.11
CA SER A 58 14.40 -13.87 -26.68
C SER A 58 14.54 -13.90 -25.16
N GLY A 59 13.41 -13.76 -24.43
CA GLY A 59 13.39 -13.67 -22.98
C GLY A 59 13.98 -12.37 -22.44
N LYS A 60 14.27 -11.37 -23.29
CA LYS A 60 14.81 -10.09 -22.85
C LYS A 60 13.74 -9.31 -22.08
N LEU A 61 13.98 -9.16 -20.78
CA LEU A 61 13.11 -8.42 -19.88
C LEU A 61 13.35 -6.92 -19.99
N SER A 62 12.28 -6.13 -19.97
CA SER A 62 12.34 -4.68 -19.78
C SER A 62 11.19 -4.19 -18.89
N PRO A 63 11.29 -2.98 -18.31
CA PRO A 63 10.18 -2.40 -17.56
C PRO A 63 8.89 -2.38 -18.36
N TRP A 64 7.78 -2.66 -17.67
CA TRP A 64 6.45 -2.65 -18.23
C TRP A 64 5.41 -2.25 -17.17
N SER A 65 4.47 -1.41 -17.58
CA SER A 65 3.33 -0.99 -16.76
C SER A 65 2.07 -1.61 -17.33
N PHE A 66 1.20 -2.10 -16.44
CA PHE A 66 -0.03 -2.79 -16.80
C PHE A 66 -1.06 -2.66 -15.69
N GLU A 67 -2.28 -3.12 -15.93
CA GLU A 67 -3.35 -3.10 -14.94
C GLU A 67 -3.73 -4.53 -14.54
N ARG A 68 -3.92 -4.73 -13.23
CA ARG A 68 -4.57 -5.93 -12.69
C ARG A 68 -6.03 -5.61 -12.39
N ARG A 69 -6.86 -6.65 -12.43
CA ARG A 69 -8.27 -6.55 -12.05
C ARG A 69 -8.45 -5.95 -10.64
N PRO A 70 -9.63 -5.40 -10.33
CA PRO A 70 -9.93 -4.97 -8.98
C PRO A 70 -9.83 -6.13 -7.97
N VAL A 71 -9.58 -5.78 -6.71
CA VAL A 71 -9.47 -6.74 -5.60
C VAL A 71 -10.87 -7.06 -5.12
N GLY A 72 -11.29 -8.32 -5.28
CA GLY A 72 -12.59 -8.81 -4.84
C GLY A 72 -12.58 -9.27 -3.38
N ASP A 73 -13.73 -9.77 -2.92
CA ASP A 73 -13.96 -10.12 -1.51
C ASP A 73 -13.05 -11.25 -1.00
N ASP A 74 -12.65 -12.17 -1.88
CA ASP A 74 -11.79 -13.32 -1.57
C ASP A 74 -10.33 -13.12 -2.03
N ASP A 75 -9.94 -11.91 -2.41
CA ASP A 75 -8.61 -11.61 -2.93
C ASP A 75 -7.69 -10.98 -1.89
N ILE A 76 -6.39 -11.22 -2.06
CA ILE A 76 -5.34 -10.60 -1.27
C ILE A 76 -4.48 -9.73 -2.18
N LEU A 77 -4.38 -8.44 -1.85
CA LEU A 77 -3.40 -7.54 -2.46
C LEU A 77 -2.08 -7.66 -1.71
N ILE A 78 -1.02 -8.07 -2.42
CA ILE A 78 0.31 -8.27 -1.85
C ILE A 78 1.27 -7.23 -2.41
N GLU A 79 1.96 -6.51 -1.53
CA GLU A 79 3.14 -5.74 -1.90
C GLU A 79 4.33 -6.71 -2.03
N ILE A 80 4.81 -6.92 -3.26
CA ILE A 80 5.93 -7.82 -3.51
C ILE A 80 7.23 -7.14 -3.10
N LYS A 81 7.85 -7.64 -2.02
CA LYS A 81 9.18 -7.18 -1.56
C LYS A 81 10.32 -7.88 -2.29
N PHE A 82 10.17 -9.18 -2.50
CA PHE A 82 11.16 -10.05 -3.15
C PHE A 82 10.44 -11.07 -4.02
N CYS A 83 11.14 -11.58 -5.04
CA CYS A 83 10.72 -12.76 -5.79
C CYS A 83 12.00 -13.50 -6.21
N GLY A 84 12.03 -14.81 -6.03
CA GLY A 84 13.11 -15.67 -6.52
C GLY A 84 13.16 -15.76 -8.04
N ILE A 85 14.27 -16.29 -8.56
CA ILE A 85 14.47 -16.58 -9.99
C ILE A 85 14.89 -18.03 -10.11
N CYS A 86 14.21 -18.77 -10.98
CA CYS A 86 14.50 -20.17 -11.25
C CYS A 86 14.61 -20.46 -12.75
N HIS A 87 15.10 -21.64 -13.10
CA HIS A 87 15.19 -22.09 -14.49
C HIS A 87 13.80 -22.23 -15.15
N SER A 88 12.76 -22.49 -14.36
CA SER A 88 11.36 -22.51 -14.83
C SER A 88 10.94 -21.17 -15.45
N ASP A 89 11.44 -20.04 -14.95
CA ASP A 89 11.17 -18.73 -15.57
C ASP A 89 11.76 -18.67 -16.99
N ILE A 90 12.96 -19.22 -17.19
CA ILE A 90 13.65 -19.23 -18.48
C ILE A 90 12.91 -20.14 -19.48
N HIS A 91 12.54 -21.35 -19.06
CA HIS A 91 11.80 -22.29 -19.91
C HIS A 91 10.44 -21.70 -20.35
N GLN A 92 9.74 -21.06 -19.42
CA GLN A 92 8.47 -20.35 -19.68
C GLN A 92 8.65 -19.20 -20.68
N LEU A 93 9.70 -18.38 -20.52
CA LEU A 93 9.99 -17.25 -21.41
C LEU A 93 10.49 -17.65 -22.79
N ARG A 94 11.03 -18.86 -22.97
CA ARG A 94 11.51 -19.33 -24.29
C ARG A 94 10.50 -20.18 -25.03
N GLY A 95 9.47 -20.66 -24.34
CA GLY A 95 8.46 -21.52 -24.92
C GLY A 95 8.91 -22.97 -25.08
N ASP A 96 9.81 -23.43 -24.21
CA ASP A 96 10.33 -24.81 -24.22
C ASP A 96 9.22 -25.85 -23.96
N TRP A 97 8.09 -25.41 -23.41
CA TRP A 97 6.89 -26.21 -23.16
C TRP A 97 5.71 -25.90 -24.09
N GLY A 98 5.95 -25.14 -25.16
CA GLY A 98 4.97 -24.81 -26.20
C GLY A 98 4.75 -23.31 -26.42
N PRO A 99 3.80 -22.95 -27.31
CA PRO A 99 3.55 -21.56 -27.69
C PRO A 99 3.22 -20.68 -26.48
N GLN A 100 3.85 -19.50 -26.43
CA GLN A 100 3.73 -18.56 -25.32
C GLN A 100 2.93 -17.32 -25.69
N LYS A 101 2.25 -16.74 -24.70
CA LYS A 101 1.52 -15.48 -24.84
C LYS A 101 2.35 -14.34 -24.27
N TYR A 102 2.77 -13.41 -25.12
CA TYR A 102 3.47 -12.19 -24.71
C TYR A 102 2.52 -10.98 -24.69
N PRO A 103 2.78 -9.95 -23.88
CA PRO A 103 3.92 -9.81 -22.94
C PRO A 103 3.83 -10.76 -21.74
N GLN A 104 4.97 -11.29 -21.30
CA GLN A 104 5.07 -12.20 -20.13
C GLN A 104 5.83 -11.53 -18.99
N VAL A 105 5.24 -11.51 -17.80
CA VAL A 105 5.90 -11.14 -16.53
C VAL A 105 6.15 -12.44 -15.74
N PRO A 106 7.39 -12.94 -15.65
CA PRO A 106 7.71 -14.15 -14.88
C PRO A 106 7.73 -13.85 -13.36
N GLY A 107 7.99 -14.88 -12.55
CA GLY A 107 8.05 -14.80 -11.09
C GLY A 107 6.96 -15.63 -10.41
N HIS A 108 7.37 -16.75 -9.83
CA HIS A 108 6.50 -17.70 -9.13
C HIS A 108 7.03 -18.10 -7.75
N GLU A 109 7.99 -17.34 -7.22
CA GLU A 109 8.64 -17.55 -5.92
C GLU A 109 8.54 -16.26 -5.10
N ILE A 110 7.30 -15.85 -4.82
CA ILE A 110 6.91 -14.56 -4.21
C ILE A 110 6.94 -14.64 -2.68
#